data_AF-A0A3C1DMX6-F1
#
_entry.id   AF-A0A3C1DMX6-F1
#
_cell.length_a   1.000
_cell.length_b   1.000
_cell.length_c   1.000
_cell.angle_alpha   90.00
_cell.angle_beta   90.00
_cell.angle_gamma   90.00
#
_symmetry.space_group_name_H-M   'P 1'
#
loop_
_entity.id
_entity.type
_entity.pdbx_description
1 polymer ?
#
loop_
_entity_poly.entity_id
_entity_poly.type
_entity_poly.pdbx_seq_one_letter_code
_entity_poly.pdbx_strand_id
1 'polypeptide(L)'
;MSLEPTPNDKFTFGLWTVGWQARDPFGDATREPVDPVESVARLAAMGAYGVNFHDDDLVPFEMSDADREATLVRFKKALDEHNMAVPMVT
;
A
#
# COMPACT_ATOMS: atom_id res chain seq x y z
N MET A 1 2.05 -18.05 -24.58
CA MET A 1 2.46 -16.86 -23.81
C MET A 1 1.73 -16.92 -22.49
N SER A 2 2.42 -16.76 -21.36
CA SER A 2 1.76 -16.67 -20.05
C SER A 2 1.10 -15.30 -19.91
N LEU A 3 -0.06 -15.24 -19.25
CA LEU A 3 -0.73 -13.99 -18.85
C LEU A 3 -0.48 -13.66 -17.37
N GLU A 4 0.40 -14.43 -16.72
CA GLU A 4 0.75 -14.22 -15.32
C GLU A 4 1.66 -12.99 -15.19
N PRO A 5 1.29 -11.99 -14.38
CA PRO A 5 2.06 -10.76 -14.25
C PRO A 5 3.38 -11.01 -13.53
N THR A 6 4.39 -10.27 -13.93
CA THR A 6 5.70 -10.22 -13.27
C THR A 6 6.07 -8.76 -12.95
N PRO A 7 7.00 -8.51 -12.02
CA PRO A 7 7.48 -7.16 -11.77
C PRO A 7 8.09 -6.46 -13.00
N ASN A 8 8.52 -7.20 -14.02
CA ASN A 8 9.02 -6.63 -15.27
C ASN A 8 7.93 -5.91 -16.08
N ASP A 9 6.66 -6.23 -15.84
CA ASP A 9 5.51 -5.59 -16.48
C ASP A 9 5.16 -4.22 -15.86
N LYS A 10 5.80 -3.89 -14.72
CA LYS A 10 5.70 -2.59 -14.05
C LYS A 10 4.28 -2.19 -13.61
N PHE A 11 3.45 -3.16 -13.29
CA PHE A 11 2.15 -2.88 -12.65
C PHE A 11 2.34 -2.32 -11.24
N THR A 12 1.70 -1.19 -10.95
CA THR A 12 1.74 -0.55 -9.62
C THR A 12 0.35 -0.19 -9.15
N PHE A 13 0.17 -0.10 -7.83
CA PHE A 13 -1.11 0.18 -7.22
C PHE A 13 -0.97 1.23 -6.11
N GLY A 14 -1.88 2.19 -6.05
CA GLY A 14 -1.97 3.10 -4.91
C GLY A 14 -2.48 2.38 -3.66
N LEU A 15 -1.95 2.68 -2.48
CA LEU A 15 -2.43 2.07 -1.21
C LEU A 15 -3.93 2.33 -1.01
N TRP A 16 -4.40 3.53 -1.34
CA TRP A 16 -5.81 3.92 -1.32
C TRP A 16 -6.73 3.07 -2.22
N THR A 17 -6.19 2.30 -3.17
CA THR A 17 -7.00 1.47 -4.07
C THR A 17 -7.48 0.20 -3.35
N VAL A 18 -6.57 -0.71 -3.06
CA VAL A 18 -6.85 -1.97 -2.35
C VAL A 18 -7.21 -1.74 -0.88
N GLY A 19 -6.77 -0.61 -0.30
CA GLY A 19 -7.12 -0.19 1.06
C GLY A 19 -8.45 0.54 1.18
N TRP A 20 -9.16 0.82 0.08
CA TRP A 20 -10.44 1.54 0.16
C TRP A 20 -11.47 0.74 0.98
N GLN A 21 -11.98 1.34 2.05
CA GLN A 21 -12.94 0.70 2.95
C GLN A 21 -14.39 0.62 2.42
N ALA A 22 -14.64 1.10 1.20
CA ALA A 22 -15.97 1.16 0.58
C ALA A 22 -16.94 2.19 1.15
N ARG A 23 -16.52 3.10 2.03
CA ARG A 23 -17.39 4.20 2.46
C ARG A 23 -17.71 5.09 1.26
N ASP A 24 -19.00 5.37 1.08
CA ASP A 24 -19.51 6.25 0.04
C ASP A 24 -20.45 7.30 0.65
N PRO A 25 -21.01 8.25 -0.14
CA PRO A 25 -21.88 9.30 0.40
C PRO A 25 -23.20 8.83 1.03
N PHE A 26 -23.60 7.58 0.80
CA PHE A 26 -24.90 7.02 1.18
C PHE A 26 -24.80 5.80 2.11
N GLY A 27 -23.60 5.36 2.45
CA GLY A 27 -23.38 4.20 3.31
C GLY A 27 -22.05 4.22 4.04
N ASP A 28 -22.02 3.52 5.17
CA ASP A 28 -20.83 3.34 5.98
C ASP A 28 -19.81 2.40 5.29
N ALA A 29 -18.59 2.37 5.83
CA ALA A 29 -17.56 1.44 5.40
C ALA A 29 -18.03 -0.01 5.49
N THR A 30 -17.71 -0.81 4.48
CA THR A 30 -18.06 -2.24 4.43
C THR A 30 -16.85 -3.16 4.54
N ARG A 31 -15.64 -2.58 4.68
CA ARG A 31 -14.37 -3.29 4.84
C ARG A 31 -13.55 -2.65 5.96
N GLU A 32 -12.84 -3.48 6.71
CA GLU A 32 -11.87 -3.02 7.70
C GLU A 32 -10.68 -2.30 7.03
N PRO A 33 -9.99 -1.40 7.75
CA PRO A 33 -8.75 -0.81 7.26
C PRO A 33 -7.71 -1.89 6.96
N VAL A 34 -6.93 -1.68 5.89
CA VAL A 34 -5.84 -2.59 5.51
C VAL A 34 -4.51 -1.96 5.92
N ASP A 35 -3.68 -2.72 6.63
CA ASP A 35 -2.32 -2.27 6.97
C ASP A 35 -1.48 -2.10 5.68
N PRO A 36 -0.76 -0.98 5.49
CA PRO A 36 0.13 -0.79 4.34
C PRO A 36 1.14 -1.92 4.14
N VAL A 37 1.65 -2.52 5.23
CA VAL A 37 2.57 -3.68 5.16
C VAL A 37 1.87 -4.90 4.55
N GLU A 38 0.60 -5.14 4.91
CA GLU A 38 -0.19 -6.21 4.32
C GLU A 38 -0.41 -5.99 2.83
N SER A 39 -0.71 -4.74 2.43
CA SER A 39 -0.87 -4.39 1.02
C SER A 39 0.39 -4.66 0.21
N VAL A 40 1.57 -4.28 0.71
CA VAL A 40 2.86 -4.56 0.05
C VAL A 40 3.05 -6.06 -0.14
N ALA A 41 2.87 -6.86 0.92
CA ALA A 41 3.07 -8.31 0.88
C ALA A 41 2.12 -9.00 -0.10
N ARG A 42 0.82 -8.64 -0.08
CA ARG A 42 -0.19 -9.24 -0.96
C ARG A 42 0.00 -8.83 -2.41
N LEU A 43 0.31 -7.57 -2.69
CA LEU A 43 0.54 -7.09 -4.06
C LEU A 43 1.80 -7.72 -4.66
N ALA A 44 2.87 -7.86 -3.88
CA ALA A 44 4.08 -8.57 -4.31
C ALA A 44 3.80 -10.04 -4.65
N ALA A 45 3.01 -10.73 -3.81
CA ALA A 45 2.59 -12.11 -4.08
C ALA A 45 1.74 -12.27 -5.36
N MET A 46 1.12 -11.18 -5.83
CA MET A 46 0.35 -11.13 -7.08
C MET A 46 1.16 -10.62 -8.29
N GLY A 47 2.49 -10.45 -8.15
CA GLY A 47 3.38 -10.07 -9.25
C GLY A 47 3.46 -8.56 -9.52
N ALA A 48 2.99 -7.71 -8.61
CA ALA A 48 3.14 -6.27 -8.73
C ALA A 48 4.62 -5.85 -8.67
N TYR A 49 4.94 -4.72 -9.31
CA TYR A 49 6.26 -4.10 -9.27
C TYR A 49 6.43 -3.13 -8.10
N GLY A 50 5.34 -2.46 -7.69
CA GLY A 50 5.42 -1.45 -6.66
C GLY A 50 4.09 -0.91 -6.18
N VAL A 51 4.16 -0.06 -5.16
CA VAL A 51 3.04 0.67 -4.59
C VAL A 51 3.26 2.17 -4.65
N ASN A 52 2.18 2.94 -4.66
CA ASN A 52 2.19 4.40 -4.56
C ASN A 52 1.34 4.81 -3.35
N PHE A 53 1.56 5.99 -2.79
CA PHE A 53 0.80 6.45 -1.61
C PHE A 53 0.69 7.97 -1.55
N HIS A 54 -0.38 8.44 -0.92
CA HIS A 54 -0.45 9.78 -0.31
C HIS A 54 0.24 9.75 1.05
N ASP A 55 0.63 10.91 1.57
CA ASP A 55 1.16 11.02 2.93
C ASP A 55 0.22 10.42 3.99
N ASP A 56 -1.08 10.72 3.90
CA ASP A 56 -2.11 10.29 4.85
C ASP A 56 -2.56 8.83 4.70
N ASP A 57 -2.23 8.15 3.60
CA ASP A 57 -2.38 6.69 3.45
C ASP A 57 -1.44 5.90 4.39
N LEU A 58 -0.27 6.47 4.69
CA LEU A 58 0.74 5.87 5.58
C LEU A 58 0.74 6.51 6.96
N VAL A 59 0.57 7.82 7.03
CA VAL A 59 0.72 8.62 8.24
C VAL A 59 -0.52 9.50 8.42
N PRO A 60 -1.56 8.99 9.10
CA PRO A 60 -2.73 9.78 9.44
C PRO A 60 -2.36 11.12 10.11
N PHE A 61 -3.08 12.20 9.79
CA PHE A 61 -2.75 13.55 10.24
C PHE A 61 -2.61 13.74 11.76
N GLU A 62 -3.31 12.94 12.56
CA GLU A 62 -3.28 13.03 14.03
C GLU A 62 -2.18 12.16 14.69
N MET A 63 -1.35 11.49 13.89
CA MET A 63 -0.31 10.58 14.37
C MET A 63 0.84 11.33 15.05
N SER A 64 1.37 10.77 16.16
CA SER A 64 2.55 11.32 16.82
C SER A 64 3.83 11.10 15.99
N ASP A 65 4.86 11.91 16.21
CA ASP A 65 6.16 11.73 15.52
C ASP A 65 6.77 10.34 15.75
N ALA A 66 6.58 9.76 16.94
CA ALA A 66 7.08 8.44 17.28
C ALA A 66 6.33 7.33 16.52
N ASP A 67 5.01 7.44 16.43
CA ASP A 67 4.17 6.48 15.69
C ASP A 67 4.40 6.60 14.18
N ARG A 68 4.63 7.82 13.68
CA ARG A 68 5.02 8.10 12.30
C ARG A 68 6.32 7.37 11.96
N GLU A 69 7.36 7.55 12.77
CA GLU A 69 8.65 6.90 12.53
C GLU A 69 8.53 5.37 12.58
N ALA A 70 7.80 4.83 13.56
CA ALA A 70 7.55 3.39 13.67
C ALA A 70 6.83 2.84 12.42
N THR A 71 5.86 3.59 11.89
CA THR A 71 5.13 3.23 10.67
C THR A 71 6.03 3.24 9.44
N LEU A 72 6.85 4.28 9.27
CA LEU A 72 7.80 4.38 8.15
C LEU A 72 8.86 3.27 8.18
N VAL A 73 9.37 2.91 9.36
CA VAL A 73 10.33 1.80 9.52
C VAL A 73 9.69 0.47 9.10
N ARG A 74 8.46 0.21 9.56
CA ARG A 74 7.72 -1.01 9.19
C ARG A 74 7.44 -1.07 7.68
N PHE A 75 7.00 0.05 7.09
CA PHE A 75 6.69 0.11 5.67
C PHE A 75 7.94 -0.09 4.80
N LYS A 76 9.06 0.58 5.11
CA LYS A 76 10.35 0.37 4.42
C LYS A 76 10.81 -1.08 4.50
N LYS A 77 10.74 -1.68 5.68
CA LYS A 77 11.09 -3.09 5.87
C LYS A 77 10.25 -4.00 4.98
N ALA A 78 8.94 -3.76 4.85
CA ALA A 78 8.08 -4.55 3.99
C ALA A 78 8.44 -4.40 2.50
N LEU A 79 8.78 -3.18 2.05
CA LEU A 79 9.24 -2.95 0.68
C LEU A 79 10.52 -3.74 0.38
N ASP A 80 11.49 -3.72 1.31
CA ASP A 80 12.76 -4.43 1.17
C ASP A 80 12.56 -5.96 1.17
N GLU A 81 11.73 -6.49 2.08
CA GLU A 81 11.43 -7.93 2.18
C GLU A 81 10.75 -8.49 0.92
N HIS A 82 9.97 -7.65 0.22
CA HIS A 82 9.20 -8.04 -0.95
C HIS A 82 9.76 -7.52 -2.28
N ASN A 83 10.90 -6.81 -2.26
CA ASN A 83 11.51 -6.18 -3.43
C ASN A 83 10.52 -5.29 -4.22
N MET A 84 9.70 -4.53 -3.48
CA MET A 84 8.66 -3.65 -4.04
C MET A 84 9.18 -2.22 -4.18
N ALA A 85 8.95 -1.61 -5.34
CA ALA A 85 9.32 -0.23 -5.58
C ALA A 85 8.25 0.76 -5.09
N VAL A 86 8.66 2.03 -4.92
CA VAL A 86 7.75 3.17 -4.79
C VAL A 86 8.05 4.18 -5.90
N PRO A 87 7.46 4.02 -7.10
CA PRO A 87 7.79 4.85 -8.26
C PRO A 87 7.07 6.21 -8.26
N MET A 88 6.05 6.39 -7.42
CA MET A 88 5.32 7.65 -7.30
C MET A 88 4.79 7.85 -5.87
N VAL A 89 4.76 9.11 -5.43
CA VAL A 89 4.11 9.59 -4.20
C VAL A 89 3.35 10.86 -4.54
N THR A 90 2.30 11.16 -3.77
CA THR A 90 1.46 12.37 -3.96
C THR A 90 1.00 12.95 -2.63
#